data_AF-A0A0L1IVV1-F1
#
_entry.id   AF-A0A0L1IVV1-F1
#
_cell.length_a   1.000
_cell.length_b   1.000
_cell.length_c   1.000
_cell.angle_alpha   90.00
_cell.angle_beta   90.00
_cell.angle_gamma   90.00
#
_symmetry.space_group_name_H-M   'P 1'
#
loop_
_entity.id
_entity.type
_entity.pdbx_description
1 polymer ?
#
loop_
_entity_poly.entity_id
_entity_poly.type
_entity_poly.pdbx_seq_one_letter_code
_entity_poly.pdbx_strand_id
1 'polypeptide(L)'
;MATEVSITINNLGNISCCTSEAVNVEIPLDDIRKDPSRYIFVFQDPNDLKKLFEHPTPETVEVRDGMRKLCLKILYPNSGVPLTLEETHGCIERPHMSRLIQSWRTACRAIPRKHGVEEIIFDMSCDPGIEIGHIVRLLQHISPTMSLKARGTFHCQVQGCDAERIELLRQSLVGV
;
A
#
# COMPACT_ATOMS: atom_id res chain seq x y z
N MET A 1 -4.38 14.76 13.54
CA MET A 1 -4.58 13.45 12.91
C MET A 1 -4.47 13.64 11.40
N ALA A 2 -3.69 12.80 10.72
CA ALA A 2 -3.61 12.83 9.26
C ALA A 2 -4.88 12.21 8.66
N THR A 3 -5.32 12.70 7.51
CA THR A 3 -6.56 12.23 6.87
C THR A 3 -6.22 11.11 5.89
N GLU A 4 -6.83 9.94 6.05
CA GLU A 4 -6.68 8.83 5.10
C GLU A 4 -7.50 9.07 3.83
N VAL A 5 -6.82 9.01 2.68
CA VAL A 5 -7.41 9.18 1.36
C VAL A 5 -7.20 7.92 0.55
N SER A 6 -8.27 7.19 0.26
CA SER A 6 -8.26 6.07 -0.68
C SER A 6 -8.12 6.60 -2.10
N ILE A 7 -7.13 6.07 -2.81
CA ILE A 7 -6.84 6.42 -4.20
C ILE A 7 -7.26 5.26 -5.09
N THR A 8 -8.04 5.57 -6.12
CA THR A 8 -8.39 4.63 -7.19
C THR A 8 -8.10 5.26 -8.56
N ILE A 9 -7.65 4.45 -9.53
CA ILE A 9 -7.29 4.93 -10.85
C ILE A 9 -7.97 4.08 -11.91
N ASN A 10 -8.92 4.70 -12.63
CA ASN A 10 -9.65 4.00 -13.68
C ASN A 10 -8.74 3.66 -14.89
N ASN A 11 -9.26 2.92 -15.86
CA ASN A 11 -8.48 2.50 -17.04
C ASN A 11 -8.12 3.65 -17.99
N LEU A 12 -8.73 4.82 -17.81
CA LEU A 12 -8.40 6.04 -18.55
C LEU A 12 -7.31 6.88 -17.85
N GLY A 13 -6.88 6.47 -16.65
CA GLY A 13 -5.88 7.20 -15.85
C GLY A 13 -6.46 8.31 -14.96
N ASN A 14 -7.79 8.42 -14.86
CA ASN A 14 -8.41 9.41 -13.98
C ASN A 14 -8.33 8.93 -12.54
N ILE A 15 -7.92 9.84 -11.66
CA ILE A 15 -7.82 9.58 -10.22
C ILE A 15 -9.14 9.92 -9.54
N SER A 16 -9.57 9.06 -8.64
CA SER A 16 -10.60 9.38 -7.65
C SER A 16 -10.01 9.28 -6.25
N CYS A 17 -10.22 10.33 -5.45
CA CYS A 17 -9.74 10.45 -4.08
C CYS A 17 -10.94 10.47 -3.14
N CYS A 18 -11.05 9.47 -2.26
CA CYS A 18 -12.17 9.37 -1.31
C CYS A 18 -11.64 9.24 0.12
N THR A 19 -12.36 9.80 1.09
CA THR A 19 -12.07 9.55 2.51
C THR A 19 -12.19 8.05 2.85
N SER A 20 -11.24 7.52 3.63
CA SER A 20 -11.23 6.11 4.07
C SER A 20 -12.29 5.82 5.15
N GLU A 21 -12.71 6.83 5.93
CA GLU A 21 -13.44 6.67 7.20
C GLU A 21 -14.98 6.85 7.11
N ALA A 22 -15.53 7.48 6.07
CA ALA A 22 -16.97 7.70 5.96
C ALA A 22 -17.45 7.87 4.51
N VAL A 23 -18.44 7.07 4.11
CA VAL A 23 -19.31 7.23 2.92
C VAL A 23 -18.61 7.85 1.70
N ASN A 24 -17.53 7.23 1.19
CA ASN A 24 -16.84 7.60 -0.07
C ASN A 24 -16.89 9.10 -0.41
N VAL A 25 -16.64 9.98 0.57
CA VAL A 25 -16.76 11.42 0.33
C VAL A 25 -15.57 11.80 -0.53
N GLU A 26 -15.86 12.25 -1.75
CA GLU A 26 -14.85 12.67 -2.70
C GLU A 26 -14.09 13.87 -2.13
N ILE A 27 -12.77 13.76 -2.11
CA ILE A 27 -11.87 14.84 -1.74
C ILE A 27 -11.42 15.51 -3.04
N PRO A 28 -11.72 16.80 -3.24
CA PRO A 28 -11.22 17.53 -4.39
C PRO A 28 -9.69 17.49 -4.43
N LEU A 29 -9.11 17.22 -5.60
CA LEU A 29 -7.66 17.24 -5.77
C LEU A 29 -7.05 18.58 -5.34
N ASP A 30 -7.77 19.69 -5.50
CA ASP A 30 -7.37 21.02 -5.03
C ASP A 30 -7.11 21.10 -3.52
N ASP A 31 -7.83 20.33 -2.72
CA ASP A 31 -7.62 20.30 -1.27
C ASP A 31 -6.44 19.39 -0.88
N ILE A 32 -6.14 18.39 -1.69
CA ILE A 32 -4.91 17.59 -1.57
C ILE A 32 -3.69 18.44 -1.97
N ARG A 33 -3.81 19.25 -3.02
CA ARG A 33 -2.74 20.14 -3.52
C ARG A 33 -2.28 21.16 -2.50
N LYS A 34 -3.20 21.73 -1.70
CA LYS A 34 -2.87 22.78 -0.72
C LYS A 34 -1.94 22.28 0.39
N ASP A 35 -2.12 21.04 0.83
CA ASP A 35 -1.32 20.43 1.89
C ASP A 35 -1.27 18.90 1.75
N PRO A 36 -0.48 18.36 0.81
CA PRO A 36 -0.42 16.93 0.57
C PRO A 36 0.17 16.16 1.76
N SER A 37 0.91 16.84 2.63
CA SER A 37 1.55 16.24 3.82
C SER A 37 0.54 15.87 4.91
N ARG A 38 -0.65 16.47 4.88
CA ARG A 38 -1.76 16.17 5.79
C ARG A 38 -2.40 14.80 5.53
N TYR A 39 -2.18 14.23 4.35
CA TYR A 39 -2.89 13.04 3.92
C TYR A 39 -2.02 11.79 3.99
N ILE A 40 -2.67 10.67 4.31
CA ILE A 40 -2.13 9.33 4.14
C ILE A 40 -2.79 8.75 2.89
N PHE A 41 -1.99 8.46 1.87
CA PHE A 41 -2.49 7.94 0.60
C PHE A 41 -2.66 6.42 0.70
N VAL A 42 -3.91 5.97 0.73
CA VAL A 42 -4.29 4.58 0.93
C VAL A 42 -4.51 3.91 -0.43
N PHE A 43 -3.81 2.81 -0.68
CA PHE A 43 -4.03 1.95 -1.84
C PHE A 43 -4.54 0.60 -1.40
N GLN A 44 -5.67 0.19 -1.98
CA GLN A 44 -6.27 -1.12 -1.77
C GLN A 44 -5.88 -2.07 -2.90
N ASP A 45 -5.90 -1.58 -4.15
CA ASP A 45 -5.45 -2.32 -5.33
C ASP A 45 -4.00 -1.94 -5.70
N PRO A 46 -3.05 -2.90 -5.75
CA PRO A 46 -1.70 -2.66 -6.26
C PRO A 46 -1.68 -2.13 -7.70
N ASN A 47 -2.68 -2.41 -8.52
CA ASN A 47 -2.77 -1.88 -9.88
C ASN A 47 -2.99 -0.37 -9.89
N ASP A 48 -3.75 0.18 -8.93
CA ASP A 48 -3.92 1.63 -8.80
C ASP A 48 -2.60 2.29 -8.43
N LEU A 49 -1.87 1.70 -7.48
CA LEU A 49 -0.53 2.16 -7.14
C LEU A 49 0.39 2.09 -8.37
N LYS A 50 0.38 0.99 -9.12
CA LYS A 50 1.20 0.81 -10.32
C LYS A 50 0.88 1.86 -11.40
N LYS A 51 -0.40 2.06 -11.70
CA LYS A 51 -0.89 3.04 -12.70
C LYS A 51 -0.43 4.46 -12.37
N LEU A 52 -0.44 4.84 -11.09
CA LEU A 52 0.03 6.15 -10.63
C LEU A 52 1.46 6.46 -11.11
N PHE A 53 2.32 5.45 -11.18
CA PHE A 53 3.73 5.62 -11.54
C PHE A 53 4.05 5.30 -13.00
N GLU A 54 3.31 4.39 -13.64
CA GLU A 54 3.58 3.96 -15.03
C GLU A 54 2.90 4.83 -16.10
N HIS A 55 1.74 5.41 -15.79
CA HIS A 55 0.93 6.16 -16.76
C HIS A 55 0.63 7.57 -16.25
N PRO A 56 1.67 8.45 -16.21
CA PRO A 56 1.53 9.76 -15.60
C PRO A 56 0.61 10.68 -16.42
N THR A 57 -0.53 11.02 -15.85
CA THR A 57 -1.31 12.22 -16.17
C THR A 57 -0.86 13.40 -15.28
N PRO A 58 -1.16 14.67 -15.63
CA PRO A 58 -0.84 15.81 -14.76
C PRO A 58 -1.33 15.62 -13.31
N GLU A 59 -2.54 15.11 -13.13
CA GLU A 59 -3.14 14.85 -11.81
C GLU A 59 -2.36 13.77 -11.04
N THR A 60 -1.97 12.68 -11.70
CA THR A 60 -1.20 11.60 -11.05
C THR A 60 0.20 12.04 -10.63
N VAL A 61 0.82 12.94 -11.41
CA VAL A 61 2.14 13.49 -11.09
C VAL A 61 2.08 14.34 -9.83
N GLU A 62 1.06 15.16 -9.69
CA GLU A 62 0.88 16.02 -8.50
C GLU A 62 0.65 15.19 -7.23
N VAL A 63 -0.26 14.21 -7.31
CA VAL A 63 -0.52 13.28 -6.20
C VAL A 63 0.77 12.55 -5.82
N ARG A 64 1.50 12.03 -6.82
CA ARG A 64 2.77 11.33 -6.62
C ARG A 64 3.82 12.20 -5.95
N ASP A 65 4.00 13.43 -6.40
CA ASP A 65 5.07 14.30 -5.93
C ASP A 65 4.77 14.86 -4.53
N GLY A 66 3.49 15.01 -4.19
CA GLY A 66 2.99 15.36 -2.85
C GLY A 66 2.98 14.20 -1.85
N MET A 67 2.94 12.95 -2.32
CA MET A 67 2.83 11.77 -1.46
C MET A 67 4.05 11.60 -0.54
N ARG A 68 3.83 11.78 0.77
CA ARG A 68 4.82 11.55 1.83
C ARG A 68 4.53 10.29 2.63
N LYS A 69 3.26 10.02 2.92
CA LYS A 69 2.80 8.85 3.67
C LYS A 69 1.97 7.94 2.77
N LEU A 70 2.38 6.70 2.64
CA LEU A 70 1.74 5.68 1.81
C LEU A 70 1.19 4.58 2.71
N CYS A 71 -0.09 4.24 2.60
CA CYS A 71 -0.70 3.12 3.30
C CYS A 71 -1.14 2.05 2.28
N LEU A 72 -0.71 0.81 2.50
CA LEU A 72 -1.06 -0.33 1.66
C LEU A 72 -1.99 -1.27 2.42
N LYS A 73 -3.23 -1.45 1.95
CA LYS A 73 -4.15 -2.46 2.49
C LYS A 73 -3.82 -3.82 1.89
N ILE A 74 -2.91 -4.54 2.54
CA ILE A 74 -2.24 -5.71 1.97
C ILE A 74 -3.18 -6.90 1.75
N LEU A 75 -4.15 -7.09 2.65
CA LEU A 75 -5.06 -8.24 2.64
C LEU A 75 -6.40 -7.95 1.96
N TYR A 76 -6.50 -6.85 1.21
CA TYR A 76 -7.68 -6.59 0.40
C TYR A 76 -7.68 -7.53 -0.82
N PRO A 77 -8.73 -8.36 -1.04
CA PRO A 77 -8.74 -9.36 -2.10
C PRO A 77 -8.82 -8.69 -3.48
N ASN A 78 -7.66 -8.56 -4.14
CA ASN A 78 -7.55 -7.96 -5.48
C ASN A 78 -8.20 -8.78 -6.62
N SER A 79 -8.53 -10.05 -6.37
CA SER A 79 -9.07 -10.96 -7.39
C SER A 79 -10.57 -11.23 -7.23
N GLY A 80 -11.20 -10.83 -6.12
CA GLY A 80 -12.54 -11.33 -5.73
C GLY A 80 -12.60 -12.85 -5.53
N VAL A 81 -11.46 -13.54 -5.67
CA VAL A 81 -11.33 -14.98 -5.47
C VAL A 81 -10.75 -15.20 -4.07
N PRO A 82 -11.48 -15.87 -3.17
CA PRO A 82 -11.01 -16.12 -1.82
C PRO A 82 -9.76 -17.02 -1.85
N LEU A 83 -8.88 -16.80 -0.88
CA LEU A 83 -7.78 -17.73 -0.63
C LEU A 83 -8.34 -19.11 -0.27
N THR A 84 -7.69 -20.16 -0.77
CA THR A 84 -7.98 -21.54 -0.35
C THR A 84 -7.58 -21.76 1.11
N LEU A 85 -8.13 -22.78 1.76
CA LEU A 85 -7.79 -23.12 3.16
C LEU A 85 -6.28 -23.37 3.33
N GLU A 86 -5.64 -24.00 2.35
CA GLU A 86 -4.19 -24.23 2.36
C GLU A 86 -3.37 -22.94 2.21
N GLU A 87 -3.85 -21.99 1.41
CA GLU A 87 -3.25 -20.64 1.26
C GLU A 87 -3.34 -19.82 2.54
N THR A 88 -4.41 -20.05 3.28
CA THR A 88 -4.70 -19.36 4.53
C THR A 88 -3.76 -19.86 5.63
N HIS A 89 -3.51 -21.18 5.68
CA HIS A 89 -2.68 -21.85 6.68
C HIS A 89 -1.16 -21.89 6.37
N GLY A 90 -0.64 -21.03 5.49
CA GLY A 90 0.82 -20.87 5.33
C GLY A 90 1.60 -22.05 4.73
N CYS A 91 0.93 -23.19 4.49
CA CYS A 91 1.59 -24.46 4.21
C CYS A 91 2.23 -24.50 2.82
N ILE A 92 1.66 -23.80 1.82
CA ILE A 92 2.15 -23.75 0.44
C ILE A 92 1.80 -22.40 -0.20
N GLU A 93 2.77 -21.76 -0.88
CA GLU A 93 2.49 -20.66 -1.80
C GLU A 93 1.74 -21.20 -3.04
N ARG A 94 0.45 -20.89 -3.10
CA ARG A 94 -0.50 -21.29 -4.14
C ARG A 94 -0.87 -20.05 -4.98
N PRO A 95 -1.52 -20.23 -6.15
CA PRO A 95 -1.54 -19.20 -7.18
C PRO A 95 -2.16 -17.87 -6.75
N HIS A 96 -3.08 -17.81 -5.79
CA HIS A 96 -3.71 -16.56 -5.38
C HIS A 96 -2.80 -15.73 -4.47
N MET A 97 -2.18 -16.36 -3.48
CA MET A 97 -1.22 -15.67 -2.60
C MET A 97 0.03 -15.22 -3.37
N SER A 98 0.58 -16.09 -4.24
CA SER A 98 1.72 -15.72 -5.09
C SER A 98 1.38 -14.55 -6.02
N ARG A 99 0.15 -14.51 -6.57
CA ARG A 99 -0.32 -13.40 -7.41
C ARG A 99 -0.47 -12.11 -6.63
N LEU A 100 -0.99 -12.15 -5.40
CA LEU A 100 -1.10 -10.98 -4.52
C LEU A 100 0.30 -10.41 -4.21
N ILE A 101 1.22 -11.26 -3.77
CA ILE A 101 2.61 -10.90 -3.48
C ILE A 101 3.28 -10.28 -4.71
N GLN A 102 3.13 -10.93 -5.86
CA GLN A 102 3.72 -10.46 -7.12
C GLN A 102 3.12 -9.11 -7.56
N SER A 103 1.81 -8.90 -7.36
CA SER A 103 1.14 -7.65 -7.74
C SER A 103 1.65 -6.47 -6.91
N TRP A 104 1.70 -6.61 -5.58
CA TRP A 104 2.26 -5.60 -4.70
C TRP A 104 3.74 -5.32 -4.97
N ARG A 105 4.53 -6.37 -5.18
CA ARG A 105 5.95 -6.24 -5.56
C ARG A 105 6.12 -5.49 -6.88
N THR A 106 5.27 -5.75 -7.86
CA THR A 106 5.31 -5.07 -9.16
C THR A 106 4.92 -3.59 -9.03
N ALA A 107 3.88 -3.28 -8.25
CA ALA A 107 3.46 -1.92 -7.97
C ALA A 107 4.55 -1.10 -7.26
N CYS A 108 5.15 -1.65 -6.20
CA CYS A 108 6.24 -0.98 -5.47
C CYS A 108 7.52 -0.82 -6.33
N ARG A 109 7.73 -1.70 -7.31
CA ARG A 109 8.82 -1.56 -8.29
C ARG A 109 8.62 -0.39 -9.24
N ALA A 110 7.39 -0.09 -9.63
CA ALA A 110 7.05 1.02 -10.52
C ALA A 110 7.41 2.41 -9.93
N ILE A 111 7.47 2.51 -8.59
CA ILE A 111 7.89 3.74 -7.90
C ILE A 111 9.30 4.15 -8.40
N PRO A 112 9.61 5.42 -8.70
CA PRO A 112 10.95 5.79 -9.16
C PRO A 112 11.97 5.78 -8.02
N ARG A 113 13.26 5.78 -8.37
CA ARG A 113 14.34 6.09 -7.39
C ARG A 113 14.26 7.56 -6.97
N LYS A 114 14.78 7.87 -5.78
CA LYS A 114 14.72 9.19 -5.15
C LYS A 114 13.28 9.69 -4.96
N HIS A 115 12.34 8.78 -4.68
CA HIS A 115 10.96 9.16 -4.41
C HIS A 115 10.82 9.95 -3.11
N GLY A 116 9.76 10.75 -3.02
CA GLY A 116 9.45 11.58 -1.86
C GLY A 116 8.71 10.88 -0.72
N VAL A 117 8.35 9.59 -0.85
CA VAL A 117 7.71 8.85 0.24
C VAL A 117 8.68 8.70 1.42
N GLU A 118 8.22 9.12 2.59
CA GLU A 118 8.95 9.14 3.88
C GLU A 118 8.47 8.02 4.81
N GLU A 119 7.22 7.60 4.68
CA GLU A 119 6.60 6.60 5.54
C GLU A 119 5.72 5.65 4.72
N ILE A 120 5.89 4.34 4.94
CA ILE A 120 4.99 3.31 4.44
C ILE A 120 4.32 2.59 5.61
N ILE A 121 2.99 2.48 5.54
CA ILE A 121 2.15 1.82 6.51
C ILE A 121 1.58 0.58 5.83
N PHE A 122 1.83 -0.59 6.39
CA PHE A 122 1.25 -1.84 5.94
C PHE A 122 0.04 -2.15 6.82
N ASP A 123 -1.15 -1.99 6.26
CA ASP A 123 -2.42 -2.22 6.97
C ASP A 123 -2.90 -3.65 6.76
N MET A 124 -3.01 -4.38 7.88
CA MET A 124 -3.39 -5.79 7.96
C MET A 124 -4.84 -6.02 8.42
N SER A 125 -5.66 -4.96 8.50
CA SER A 125 -7.04 -5.02 9.01
C SER A 125 -8.00 -5.88 8.19
N CYS A 126 -7.62 -6.28 6.96
CA CYS A 126 -8.58 -6.82 5.99
C CYS A 126 -8.84 -8.34 6.06
N ASP A 127 -8.05 -9.17 6.76
CA ASP A 127 -8.40 -10.59 6.99
C ASP A 127 -7.53 -11.24 8.11
N PRO A 128 -8.12 -11.69 9.24
CA PRO A 128 -7.35 -12.33 10.30
C PRO A 128 -6.84 -13.74 9.94
N GLY A 129 -7.43 -14.40 8.94
CA GLY A 129 -7.19 -15.82 8.64
C GLY A 129 -5.82 -16.11 8.04
N ILE A 130 -5.19 -15.15 7.38
CA ILE A 130 -3.94 -15.37 6.66
C ILE A 130 -2.79 -15.59 7.64
N GLU A 131 -2.02 -16.67 7.47
CA GLU A 131 -0.85 -16.92 8.29
C GLU A 131 0.22 -15.83 8.18
N ILE A 132 0.84 -15.53 9.32
CA ILE A 132 1.84 -14.48 9.47
C ILE A 132 3.04 -14.67 8.52
N GLY A 133 3.42 -15.91 8.22
CA GLY A 133 4.55 -16.23 7.36
C GLY A 133 4.46 -15.66 5.94
N HIS A 134 3.25 -15.63 5.36
CA HIS A 134 3.03 -15.02 4.04
C HIS A 134 3.22 -13.51 4.07
N ILE A 135 2.73 -12.87 5.14
CA ILE A 135 2.84 -11.42 5.33
C ILE A 135 4.30 -11.04 5.55
N VAL A 136 5.03 -11.78 6.39
CA VAL A 136 6.48 -11.59 6.61
C VAL A 136 7.25 -11.57 5.29
N ARG A 137 7.06 -12.57 4.42
CA ARG A 137 7.75 -12.61 3.11
C ARG A 137 7.43 -11.41 2.24
N LEU A 138 6.17 -10.98 2.22
CA LEU A 138 5.74 -9.81 1.47
C LEU A 138 6.42 -8.53 1.98
N LEU A 139 6.41 -8.33 3.29
CA LEU A 139 7.06 -7.18 3.95
C LEU A 139 8.57 -7.16 3.69
N GLN A 140 9.24 -8.32 3.72
CA GLN A 140 10.66 -8.47 3.39
C GLN A 140 10.96 -8.16 1.91
N HIS A 141 10.00 -8.29 1.00
CA HIS A 141 10.18 -7.91 -0.40
C HIS A 141 9.95 -6.42 -0.65
N ILE A 142 8.92 -5.84 -0.01
CA ILE A 142 8.51 -4.46 -0.28
C ILE A 142 9.38 -3.48 0.50
N SER A 143 9.53 -3.67 1.82
CA SER A 143 10.16 -2.67 2.69
C SER A 143 11.59 -2.32 2.28
N PRO A 144 12.49 -3.28 1.94
CA PRO A 144 13.86 -2.94 1.53
C PRO A 144 13.88 -2.25 0.17
N THR A 145 13.02 -2.70 -0.76
CA THR A 145 12.91 -2.09 -2.09
C THR A 145 12.54 -0.62 -1.99
N MET A 146 11.59 -0.29 -1.13
CA MET A 146 11.14 1.09 -0.91
C MET A 146 12.21 1.92 -0.20
N SER A 147 12.79 1.41 0.88
CA SER A 147 13.85 2.10 1.62
C SER A 147 15.05 2.45 0.73
N LEU A 148 15.50 1.52 -0.12
CA LEU A 148 16.62 1.74 -1.05
C LEU A 148 16.31 2.78 -2.14
N LYS A 149 15.04 3.06 -2.42
CA LYS A 149 14.61 4.01 -3.45
C LYS A 149 14.24 5.37 -2.88
N ALA A 150 14.14 5.50 -1.56
CA ALA A 150 13.79 6.74 -0.90
C ALA A 150 14.85 7.84 -1.13
N ARG A 151 14.41 9.09 -1.20
CA ARG A 151 15.30 10.25 -1.29
C ARG A 151 16.03 10.55 0.03
N GLY A 152 15.44 10.17 1.15
CA GLY A 152 15.91 10.48 2.50
C GLY A 152 15.46 9.44 3.52
N THR A 153 15.25 9.88 4.76
CA THR A 153 14.77 9.02 5.84
C THR A 153 13.47 8.32 5.43
N PHE A 154 13.40 7.02 5.69
CA PHE A 154 12.29 6.17 5.32
C PHE A 154 11.89 5.28 6.48
N HIS A 155 10.61 5.31 6.83
CA HIS A 155 10.04 4.56 7.93
C HIS A 155 9.01 3.54 7.46
N CYS A 156 8.99 2.38 8.11
CA CYS A 156 7.97 1.36 7.89
C CYS A 156 7.15 1.15 9.17
N GLN A 157 5.83 0.99 9.01
CA GLN A 157 4.92 0.67 10.09
C GLN A 157 3.96 -0.45 9.70
N VAL A 158 3.45 -1.16 10.70
CA VAL A 158 2.36 -2.13 10.55
C VAL A 158 1.21 -1.69 11.43
N GLN A 159 -0.01 -1.78 10.91
CA GLN A 159 -1.24 -1.51 11.66
C GLN A 159 -2.33 -2.54 11.33
N GLY A 160 -3.44 -2.47 12.05
CA GLY A 160 -4.62 -3.28 11.75
C GLY A 160 -4.56 -4.73 12.24
N CYS A 161 -3.62 -5.07 13.13
CA CYS A 161 -3.55 -6.36 13.82
C CYS A 161 -3.29 -6.18 15.32
N ASP A 162 -3.39 -7.27 16.09
CA ASP A 162 -3.09 -7.29 17.52
C ASP A 162 -1.60 -6.99 17.80
N ALA A 163 -1.30 -6.54 19.02
CA ALA A 163 0.03 -6.06 19.39
C ALA A 163 1.14 -7.12 19.25
N GLU A 164 0.82 -8.38 19.55
CA GLU A 164 1.77 -9.50 19.42
C GLU A 164 2.12 -9.73 17.95
N ARG A 165 1.10 -9.75 17.08
CA ARG A 165 1.28 -9.87 15.63
C ARG A 165 2.02 -8.69 15.02
N ILE A 166 1.75 -7.46 15.47
CA ILE A 166 2.51 -6.26 15.05
C ILE A 166 3.99 -6.44 15.37
N GLU A 167 4.32 -6.87 16.59
CA GLU A 167 5.71 -6.98 17.02
C GLU A 167 6.49 -8.05 16.23
N LEU A 168 5.84 -9.18 15.92
CA LEU A 168 6.42 -10.20 15.03
C LEU A 168 6.67 -9.67 13.61
N LEU A 169 5.73 -8.89 13.07
CA LEU A 169 5.85 -8.34 11.72
C LEU A 169 6.90 -7.23 11.63
N ARG A 170 7.09 -6.43 12.69
CA ARG A 170 8.12 -5.39 12.76
C ARG A 170 9.53 -5.93 12.56
N GLN A 171 9.81 -7.13 13.05
CA GLN A 171 11.12 -7.79 12.85
C GLN A 171 11.43 -8.06 11.37
N SER A 172 10.42 -7.99 10.50
CA SER A 172 10.53 -8.25 9.06
C SER A 172 10.63 -6.97 8.22
N LEU A 173 10.64 -5.80 8.85
CA LEU A 173 10.69 -4.49 8.23
C LEU A 173 12.08 -3.84 8.32
N VAL A 174 12.33 -2.86 7.44
CA VAL A 174 13.50 -1.98 7.51
C VAL A 174 13.09 -0.57 7.93
N GLY A 175 13.99 0.15 8.62
CA GLY A 175 13.74 1.54 9.03
C GLY A 175 12.64 1.71 10.08
N VAL A 176 12.44 0.67 10.91
CA VAL A 176 11.54 0.67 12.08
C VAL A 176 12.12 1.52 13.19
#